data_AF-A0A2W2EZ16-F1
#
_entry.id   AF-A0A2W2EZ16-F1
#
_cell.length_a   1.000
_cell.length_b   1.000
_cell.length_c   1.000
_cell.angle_alpha   90.00
_cell.angle_beta   90.00
_cell.angle_gamma   90.00
#
_symmetry.space_group_name_H-M   'P 1'
#
loop_
_entity.id
_entity.type
_entity.pdbx_description
1 polymer ?
#
loop_
_entity_poly.entity_id
_entity_poly.type
_entity_poly.pdbx_seq_one_letter_code
_entity_poly.pdbx_strand_id
1 'polypeptide(L)'
;MLVRRPDEDTIIVDATLPALTRTQTVLHEVAHLILDHDGDALHDDDLDQAVEAEAELAADLLYQRLTRAEATARAAHRATAPSQALARVRPAWLAARRTDWHLLKLWITLQDGISGVAIVSTSPAEPVPMEIRGRRQRHRTVIEIHEALRVLRPWYSSRVHDSATRRARRHRLDPEAVVAVAEAATVAVALRHRRTSLPPDAGDACLSTTQHGSPDVPSEARRLAHMGHALHDSPLVAAEIARWVPVVTTPITTRASHGRLQEPVDDLSGSVTRSGSASAV
;
A
#
# COMPACT_ATOMS: atom_id res chain seq x y z
N MET A 1 5.00 -6.30 17.33
CA MET A 1 6.04 -7.15 17.94
C MET A 1 5.47 -7.59 19.27
N LEU A 2 4.98 -8.83 19.30
CA LEU A 2 4.53 -9.45 20.54
C LEU A 2 5.76 -9.81 21.39
N VAL A 3 5.56 -9.99 22.69
CA VAL A 3 6.55 -10.61 23.58
C VAL A 3 5.75 -11.45 24.56
N ARG A 4 5.69 -12.76 24.33
CA ARG A 4 5.06 -13.70 25.26
C ARG A 4 5.87 -13.68 26.57
N ARG A 5 5.21 -13.35 27.67
CA ARG A 5 5.75 -13.53 29.02
C ARG A 5 5.13 -14.80 29.60
N PRO A 6 5.91 -15.65 30.29
CA PRO A 6 5.44 -16.98 30.70
C PRO A 6 4.29 -16.97 31.71
N ASP A 7 4.05 -15.84 32.39
CA ASP A 7 3.07 -15.72 33.48
C ASP A 7 2.00 -14.60 33.27
N GLU A 8 1.92 -13.99 32.08
CA GLU A 8 1.02 -12.84 31.82
C GLU A 8 0.25 -12.93 30.48
N ASP A 9 -1.05 -13.22 30.54
CA ASP A 9 -2.00 -13.25 29.40
C ASP A 9 -2.25 -11.84 28.82
N THR A 10 -1.26 -11.27 28.11
CA THR A 10 -1.25 -9.86 27.70
C THR A 10 -1.07 -9.66 26.20
N ILE A 11 -2.10 -9.12 25.53
CA ILE A 11 -2.04 -8.67 24.14
C ILE A 11 -1.32 -7.30 24.06
N ILE A 12 -0.14 -7.28 23.44
CA ILE A 12 0.68 -6.06 23.28
C ILE A 12 0.44 -5.42 21.90
N VAL A 13 -0.25 -4.27 21.89
CA VAL A 13 -0.57 -3.53 20.65
C VAL A 13 0.33 -2.30 20.49
N ASP A 14 0.91 -2.12 19.29
CA ASP A 14 1.64 -0.90 18.94
C ASP A 14 0.69 0.32 18.94
N ALA A 15 0.90 1.23 19.89
CA ALA A 15 0.08 2.42 20.06
C ALA A 15 0.15 3.39 18.86
N THR A 16 1.19 3.32 18.02
CA THR A 16 1.38 4.16 16.82
C THR A 16 0.59 3.69 15.60
N LEU A 17 -0.09 2.54 15.68
CA LEU A 17 -0.98 2.03 14.65
C LEU A 17 -2.31 2.84 14.60
N PRO A 18 -2.92 3.01 13.41
CA PRO A 18 -4.27 3.57 13.27
C PRO A 18 -5.31 2.78 14.06
N ALA A 19 -6.42 3.43 14.45
CA ALA A 19 -7.44 2.83 15.32
C ALA A 19 -7.98 1.50 14.77
N LEU A 20 -8.34 1.45 13.47
CA LEU A 20 -8.80 0.22 12.81
C LEU A 20 -7.73 -0.87 12.81
N THR A 21 -6.47 -0.54 12.54
CA THR A 21 -5.37 -1.52 12.56
C THR A 21 -5.15 -2.08 13.97
N ARG A 22 -5.21 -1.23 15.01
CA ARG A 22 -5.16 -1.71 16.41
C ARG A 22 -6.33 -2.62 16.76
N THR A 23 -7.54 -2.29 16.30
CA THR A 23 -8.71 -3.16 16.45
C THR A 23 -8.53 -4.49 15.72
N GLN A 24 -8.00 -4.50 14.49
CA GLN A 24 -7.71 -5.75 13.77
C GLN A 24 -6.67 -6.60 14.52
N THR A 25 -5.55 -6.02 14.97
CA THR A 25 -4.55 -6.76 15.76
C THR A 25 -5.18 -7.43 16.98
N VAL A 26 -5.93 -6.68 17.80
CA VAL A 26 -6.63 -7.27 18.96
C VAL A 26 -7.61 -8.37 18.55
N LEU A 27 -8.34 -8.22 17.46
CA LEU A 27 -9.28 -9.23 16.98
C LEU A 27 -8.61 -10.46 16.34
N HIS A 28 -7.37 -10.32 15.88
CA HIS A 28 -6.52 -11.40 15.36
C HIS A 28 -5.91 -12.21 16.52
N GLU A 29 -5.34 -11.57 17.53
CA GLU A 29 -4.90 -12.30 18.74
C GLU A 29 -6.08 -13.01 19.42
N VAL A 30 -7.25 -12.34 19.52
CA VAL A 30 -8.48 -12.94 20.05
C VAL A 30 -9.02 -14.05 19.14
N ALA A 31 -8.73 -14.04 17.84
CA ALA A 31 -9.10 -15.15 16.96
C ALA A 31 -8.24 -16.38 17.23
N HIS A 32 -6.91 -16.24 17.33
CA HIS A 32 -6.00 -17.33 17.72
C HIS A 32 -6.45 -17.97 19.06
N LEU A 33 -6.77 -17.15 20.07
CA LEU A 33 -7.27 -17.61 21.38
C LEU A 33 -8.66 -18.29 21.33
N ILE A 34 -9.51 -17.97 20.35
CA ILE A 34 -10.85 -18.58 20.18
C ILE A 34 -10.76 -19.90 19.40
N LEU A 35 -9.77 -20.04 18.52
CA LEU A 35 -9.57 -21.18 17.65
C LEU A 35 -8.63 -22.25 18.23
N ASP A 36 -8.10 -22.02 19.44
CA ASP A 36 -7.12 -22.88 20.13
C ASP A 36 -5.83 -23.06 19.31
N HIS A 37 -5.41 -22.00 18.61
CA HIS A 37 -4.13 -21.96 17.90
C HIS A 37 -2.97 -21.84 18.89
N ASP A 38 -1.91 -22.64 18.70
CA ASP A 38 -0.68 -22.56 19.50
C ASP A 38 -0.01 -21.18 19.32
N GLY A 39 -0.23 -20.29 20.30
CA GLY A 39 0.01 -18.85 20.20
C GLY A 39 1.46 -18.36 20.18
N ASP A 40 2.43 -19.18 19.74
CA ASP A 40 3.81 -18.75 19.50
C ASP A 40 4.01 -18.23 18.06
N ALA A 41 3.33 -17.13 17.74
CA ALA A 41 3.66 -16.25 16.60
C ALA A 41 5.02 -15.52 16.77
N LEU A 42 5.99 -16.19 17.40
CA LEU A 42 7.30 -15.74 17.86
C LEU A 42 8.39 -16.81 17.66
N HIS A 43 8.10 -17.91 16.96
CA HIS A 43 9.10 -18.88 16.51
C HIS A 43 9.35 -18.70 15.01
N ASP A 44 10.54 -18.18 14.69
CA ASP A 44 10.85 -17.34 13.53
C ASP A 44 11.05 -18.10 12.20
N ASP A 45 10.69 -19.39 12.14
CA ASP A 45 11.00 -20.30 11.00
C ASP A 45 9.79 -21.07 10.43
N ASP A 46 8.69 -21.29 11.18
CA ASP A 46 7.54 -22.13 10.73
C ASP A 46 6.17 -21.53 11.15
N LEU A 47 5.86 -20.32 10.66
CA LEU A 47 4.50 -19.77 10.73
C LEU A 47 3.58 -20.47 9.70
N ASP A 48 2.65 -21.30 10.17
CA ASP A 48 1.65 -21.93 9.29
C ASP A 48 0.70 -20.87 8.70
N GLN A 49 0.85 -20.64 7.39
CA GLN A 49 0.08 -19.66 6.64
C GLN A 49 -1.43 -19.99 6.59
N ALA A 50 -1.83 -21.24 6.83
CA ALA A 50 -3.24 -21.61 6.97
C ALA A 50 -3.82 -21.15 8.32
N VAL A 51 -3.09 -21.35 9.41
CA VAL A 51 -3.46 -20.91 10.78
C VAL A 51 -3.56 -19.38 10.84
N GLU A 52 -2.56 -18.69 10.31
CA GLU A 52 -2.56 -17.22 10.19
C GLU A 52 -3.72 -16.71 9.33
N ALA A 53 -4.00 -17.36 8.20
CA ALA A 53 -5.13 -17.00 7.36
C ALA A 53 -6.48 -17.25 8.05
N GLU A 54 -6.64 -18.34 8.82
CA GLU A 54 -7.88 -18.61 9.55
C GLU A 54 -8.11 -17.61 10.68
N ALA A 55 -7.08 -17.27 11.45
CA ALA A 55 -7.16 -16.23 12.48
C ALA A 55 -7.54 -14.86 11.89
N GLU A 56 -6.92 -14.46 10.78
CA GLU A 56 -7.29 -13.25 10.04
C GLU A 56 -8.73 -13.29 9.49
N LEU A 57 -9.17 -14.42 8.95
CA LEU A 57 -10.54 -14.60 8.47
C LEU A 57 -11.56 -14.54 9.62
N ALA A 58 -11.22 -15.04 10.80
CA ALA A 58 -12.05 -14.97 12.00
C ALA A 58 -12.09 -13.56 12.61
N ALA A 59 -10.96 -12.86 12.71
CA ALA A 59 -10.89 -11.46 13.14
C ALA A 59 -11.80 -10.55 12.29
N ASP A 60 -11.77 -10.75 10.98
CA ASP A 60 -12.58 -10.02 10.00
C ASP A 60 -14.09 -10.36 10.09
N LEU A 61 -14.45 -11.51 10.67
CA LEU A 61 -15.83 -11.85 11.05
C LEU A 61 -16.22 -11.25 12.41
N LEU A 62 -15.33 -11.24 13.40
CA LEU A 62 -15.53 -10.61 14.71
C LEU A 62 -15.77 -9.10 14.55
N TYR A 63 -14.95 -8.40 13.74
CA TYR A 63 -15.14 -6.97 13.45
C TYR A 63 -16.52 -6.68 12.85
N GLN A 64 -16.98 -7.54 11.93
CA GLN A 64 -18.32 -7.42 11.35
C GLN A 64 -19.43 -7.69 12.38
N ARG A 65 -19.26 -8.61 13.32
CA ARG A 65 -20.23 -8.88 14.39
C ARG A 65 -20.33 -7.69 15.34
N LEU A 66 -19.20 -7.14 15.78
CA LEU A 66 -19.13 -5.94 16.62
C LEU A 66 -19.79 -4.73 15.94
N THR A 67 -19.42 -4.46 14.67
CA THR A 67 -20.01 -3.36 13.88
C THR A 67 -21.52 -3.49 13.72
N ARG A 68 -22.05 -4.72 13.57
CA ARG A 68 -23.50 -4.97 13.52
C ARG A 68 -24.17 -4.78 14.88
N ALA A 69 -23.58 -5.27 15.96
CA ALA A 69 -24.11 -5.12 17.32
C ALA A 69 -24.19 -3.63 17.73
N GLU A 70 -23.12 -2.88 17.47
CA GLU A 70 -23.06 -1.44 17.73
C GLU A 70 -24.10 -0.66 16.89
N ALA A 71 -24.27 -1.00 15.62
CA ALA A 71 -25.32 -0.42 14.76
C ALA A 71 -26.73 -0.71 15.28
N THR A 72 -26.99 -1.93 15.78
CA THR A 72 -28.28 -2.31 16.39
C THR A 72 -28.55 -1.55 17.69
N ALA A 73 -27.56 -1.44 18.58
CA ALA A 73 -27.67 -0.64 19.81
C ALA A 73 -27.94 0.84 19.50
N ARG A 74 -27.20 1.41 18.54
CA ARG A 74 -27.42 2.78 18.03
C ARG A 74 -28.81 2.96 17.40
N ALA A 75 -29.40 1.94 16.79
CA ALA A 75 -30.75 1.99 16.24
C ALA A 75 -31.81 1.95 17.35
N ALA A 76 -31.66 1.06 18.33
CA ALA A 76 -32.55 0.97 19.49
C ALA A 76 -32.63 2.30 20.27
N HIS A 77 -31.49 2.97 20.48
CA HIS A 77 -31.45 4.29 21.12
C HIS A 77 -32.02 5.45 20.27
N ARG A 78 -32.37 5.23 18.99
CA ARG A 78 -32.91 6.26 18.08
C ARG A 78 -34.40 6.07 17.73
N ALA A 79 -35.09 5.14 18.40
CA ALA A 79 -36.46 4.73 18.06
C ALA A 79 -37.57 5.80 18.28
N THR A 80 -37.21 7.06 18.56
CA THR A 80 -38.12 8.18 18.85
C THR A 80 -38.20 9.25 17.74
N ALA A 81 -37.52 9.06 16.60
CA ALA A 81 -37.51 10.04 15.50
C ALA A 81 -38.09 9.48 14.17
N PRO A 82 -39.08 10.14 13.53
CA PRO A 82 -39.66 9.69 12.27
C PRO A 82 -38.70 9.91 11.08
N SER A 83 -38.49 8.88 10.26
CA SER A 83 -37.49 8.88 9.18
C SER A 83 -38.04 9.32 7.82
N GLN A 84 -37.67 10.52 7.36
CA GLN A 84 -37.87 10.96 5.97
C GLN A 84 -36.66 10.57 5.09
N ALA A 85 -36.66 9.39 4.46
CA ALA A 85 -35.47 8.87 3.77
C ALA A 85 -35.72 7.97 2.53
N LEU A 86 -36.39 8.47 1.49
CA LEU A 86 -36.52 7.74 0.20
C LEU A 86 -35.82 8.40 -1.02
N ALA A 87 -35.39 9.67 -0.93
CA ALA A 87 -34.89 10.42 -2.10
C ALA A 87 -33.37 10.34 -2.37
N ARG A 88 -32.56 9.73 -1.49
CA ARG A 88 -31.07 9.89 -1.49
C ARG A 88 -30.25 8.66 -1.93
N VAL A 89 -30.88 7.56 -2.34
CA VAL A 89 -30.21 6.26 -2.55
C VAL A 89 -29.22 6.25 -3.72
N ARG A 90 -29.60 6.83 -4.88
CA ARG A 90 -28.78 6.78 -6.11
C ARG A 90 -27.39 7.48 -6.01
N PRO A 91 -27.25 8.72 -5.52
CA PRO A 91 -25.92 9.35 -5.43
C PRO A 91 -24.98 8.64 -4.45
N ALA A 92 -25.51 8.04 -3.38
CA ALA A 92 -24.70 7.32 -2.39
C ALA A 92 -24.01 6.07 -2.98
N TRP A 93 -24.67 5.35 -3.90
CA TRP A 93 -24.07 4.19 -4.58
C TRP A 93 -22.93 4.58 -5.52
N LEU A 94 -23.09 5.65 -6.30
CA LEU A 94 -22.03 6.18 -7.17
C LEU A 94 -20.82 6.67 -6.37
N ALA A 95 -21.05 7.38 -5.25
CA ALA A 95 -19.99 7.81 -4.35
C ALA A 95 -19.23 6.61 -3.77
N ALA A 96 -19.93 5.58 -3.29
CA ALA A 96 -19.31 4.34 -2.78
C ALA A 96 -18.47 3.62 -3.85
N ARG A 97 -18.99 3.44 -5.08
CA ARG A 97 -18.25 2.85 -6.21
C ARG A 97 -16.98 3.66 -6.54
N ARG A 98 -17.02 5.00 -6.49
CA ARG A 98 -15.83 5.85 -6.68
C ARG A 98 -14.83 5.73 -5.53
N THR A 99 -15.29 5.62 -4.29
CA THR A 99 -14.44 5.32 -3.12
C THR A 99 -13.71 3.99 -3.31
N ASP A 100 -14.42 2.90 -3.63
CA ASP A 100 -13.84 1.56 -3.82
C ASP A 100 -12.84 1.50 -5.00
N TRP A 101 -13.02 2.34 -6.01
CA TRP A 101 -12.10 2.45 -7.15
C TRP A 101 -10.78 3.15 -6.78
N HIS A 102 -10.84 4.31 -6.11
CA HIS A 102 -9.62 5.00 -5.67
C HIS A 102 -8.89 4.26 -4.55
N LEU A 103 -9.63 3.57 -3.66
CA LEU A 103 -9.06 2.69 -2.64
C LEU A 103 -8.28 1.53 -3.28
N LEU A 104 -8.84 0.86 -4.30
CA LEU A 104 -8.13 -0.17 -5.06
C LEU A 104 -6.88 0.39 -5.77
N LYS A 105 -7.01 1.52 -6.47
CA LYS A 105 -5.87 2.18 -7.13
C LYS A 105 -4.71 2.44 -6.17
N LEU A 106 -5.02 2.92 -4.95
CA LEU A 106 -4.04 3.14 -3.89
C LEU A 106 -3.40 1.83 -3.44
N TRP A 107 -4.20 0.79 -3.15
CA TRP A 107 -3.71 -0.54 -2.76
C TRP A 107 -2.77 -1.14 -3.82
N ILE A 108 -3.15 -1.17 -5.10
CA ILE A 108 -2.30 -1.68 -6.20
C ILE A 108 -0.98 -0.90 -6.26
N THR A 109 -1.03 0.43 -6.19
CA THR A 109 0.15 1.31 -6.28
C THR A 109 1.11 1.11 -5.10
N LEU A 110 0.56 0.86 -3.92
CA LEU A 110 1.32 0.52 -2.72
C LEU A 110 1.95 -0.88 -2.84
N GLN A 111 1.18 -1.91 -3.22
CA GLN A 111 1.69 -3.29 -3.38
C GLN A 111 2.83 -3.38 -4.41
N ASP A 112 2.66 -2.80 -5.60
CA ASP A 112 3.73 -2.65 -6.60
C ASP A 112 4.96 -1.92 -6.02
N GLY A 113 4.73 -0.92 -5.17
CA GLY A 113 5.77 -0.11 -4.54
C GLY A 113 6.50 -0.72 -3.34
N ILE A 114 5.88 -1.67 -2.63
CA ILE A 114 6.42 -2.34 -1.42
C ILE A 114 6.81 -3.80 -1.66
N SER A 115 6.62 -4.29 -2.89
CA SER A 115 7.05 -5.60 -3.37
C SER A 115 8.38 -6.06 -2.78
N GLY A 116 8.44 -7.35 -2.40
CA GLY A 116 9.52 -7.96 -1.62
C GLY A 116 9.34 -7.94 -0.09
N VAL A 117 8.24 -7.37 0.44
CA VAL A 117 7.87 -7.48 1.85
C VAL A 117 6.65 -8.41 1.98
N ALA A 118 6.72 -9.37 2.89
CA ALA A 118 5.60 -10.25 3.22
C ALA A 118 4.53 -9.47 4.01
N ILE A 119 3.51 -8.98 3.29
CA ILE A 119 2.22 -8.64 3.87
C ILE A 119 1.36 -9.91 3.72
N VAL A 120 0.88 -10.45 4.85
CA VAL A 120 -0.10 -11.55 4.84
C VAL A 120 -1.37 -11.01 4.21
N SER A 121 -1.64 -11.33 2.94
CA SER A 121 -2.90 -10.95 2.29
C SER A 121 -3.82 -12.16 2.25
N THR A 122 -4.92 -12.08 3.00
CA THR A 122 -6.04 -13.03 2.90
C THR A 122 -6.99 -12.71 1.74
N SER A 123 -6.66 -11.71 0.91
CA SER A 123 -7.23 -11.62 -0.43
C SER A 123 -6.62 -12.73 -1.29
N PRO A 124 -7.44 -13.57 -1.98
CA PRO A 124 -6.89 -14.57 -2.88
C PRO A 124 -6.05 -13.91 -3.98
N ALA A 125 -5.02 -14.63 -4.45
CA ALA A 125 -4.13 -14.15 -5.51
C ALA A 125 -4.83 -13.96 -6.87
N GLU A 126 -6.02 -14.54 -7.05
CA GLU A 126 -6.87 -14.25 -8.20
C GLU A 126 -7.58 -12.89 -8.06
N PRO A 127 -7.67 -12.10 -9.15
CA PRO A 127 -8.38 -10.82 -9.13
C PRO A 127 -9.90 -11.02 -8.99
N VAL A 128 -10.39 -11.06 -7.75
CA VAL A 128 -11.81 -11.22 -7.41
C VAL A 128 -12.69 -10.29 -8.25
N PRO A 129 -13.72 -10.81 -8.96
CA PRO A 129 -14.58 -10.00 -9.82
C PRO A 129 -15.14 -8.75 -9.12
N MET A 130 -15.10 -7.61 -9.80
CA MET A 130 -15.45 -6.27 -9.28
C MET A 130 -16.88 -6.13 -8.71
N GLU A 131 -17.70 -7.16 -8.84
CA GLU A 131 -19.10 -7.21 -8.42
C GLU A 131 -19.25 -7.75 -6.99
N ILE A 132 -18.29 -8.54 -6.49
CA ILE A 132 -18.31 -9.14 -5.14
C ILE A 132 -17.66 -8.22 -4.08
N ARG A 133 -17.77 -6.88 -4.26
CA ARG A 133 -17.19 -5.89 -3.34
C ARG A 133 -18.08 -5.63 -2.12
N GLY A 134 -18.17 -6.63 -1.25
CA GLY A 134 -18.82 -6.56 0.04
C GLY A 134 -18.07 -5.69 1.06
N ARG A 135 -18.71 -5.42 2.22
CA ARG A 135 -18.09 -4.65 3.32
C ARG A 135 -16.79 -5.26 3.84
N ARG A 136 -16.67 -6.60 3.77
CA ARG A 136 -15.48 -7.38 4.15
C ARG A 136 -14.23 -6.92 3.39
N GLN A 137 -14.26 -6.97 2.05
CA GLN A 137 -13.10 -6.57 1.24
C GLN A 137 -12.66 -5.13 1.52
N ARG A 138 -13.62 -4.20 1.73
CA ARG A 138 -13.28 -2.81 2.07
C ARG A 138 -12.56 -2.71 3.42
N HIS A 139 -12.93 -3.51 4.43
CA HIS A 139 -12.20 -3.58 5.70
C HIS A 139 -10.77 -4.09 5.48
N ARG A 140 -10.61 -5.24 4.80
CA ARG A 140 -9.29 -5.82 4.53
C ARG A 140 -8.38 -4.87 3.74
N THR A 141 -8.87 -4.28 2.65
CA THR A 141 -8.08 -3.34 1.84
C THR A 141 -7.68 -2.08 2.62
N VAL A 142 -8.49 -1.61 3.59
CA VAL A 142 -8.09 -0.50 4.48
C VAL A 142 -6.95 -0.92 5.42
N ILE A 143 -6.99 -2.12 5.99
CA ILE A 143 -5.91 -2.68 6.83
C ILE A 143 -4.62 -2.81 6.02
N GLU A 144 -4.66 -3.50 4.89
CA GLU A 144 -3.49 -3.74 4.03
C GLU A 144 -2.87 -2.44 3.50
N ILE A 145 -3.68 -1.41 3.23
CA ILE A 145 -3.18 -0.05 2.92
C ILE A 145 -2.45 0.54 4.13
N HIS A 146 -2.97 0.44 5.35
CA HIS A 146 -2.28 0.94 6.55
C HIS A 146 -0.97 0.19 6.84
N GLU A 147 -0.92 -1.11 6.57
CA GLU A 147 0.31 -1.92 6.69
C GLU A 147 1.36 -1.53 5.66
N ALA A 148 0.95 -1.36 4.40
CA ALA A 148 1.80 -0.83 3.35
C ALA A 148 2.36 0.57 3.68
N LEU A 149 1.52 1.45 4.22
CA LEU A 149 1.92 2.78 4.68
C LEU A 149 2.84 2.70 5.92
N ARG A 150 2.69 1.69 6.79
CA ARG A 150 3.61 1.42 7.90
C ARG A 150 4.99 0.98 7.39
N VAL A 151 5.04 0.04 6.45
CA VAL A 151 6.27 -0.43 5.79
C VAL A 151 7.01 0.71 5.09
N LEU A 152 6.26 1.68 4.54
CA LEU A 152 6.83 2.84 3.85
C LEU A 152 7.32 3.97 4.77
N ARG A 153 7.02 3.95 6.08
CA ARG A 153 7.39 5.00 7.05
C ARG A 153 8.86 5.46 6.97
N PRO A 154 9.87 4.59 6.82
CA PRO A 154 11.29 5.01 6.77
C PRO A 154 11.67 5.90 5.57
N TRP A 155 10.84 6.00 4.53
CA TRP A 155 11.09 6.87 3.37
C TRP A 155 10.20 8.11 3.35
N TYR A 156 9.39 8.35 4.39
CA TYR A 156 8.67 9.61 4.53
C TYR A 156 9.64 10.75 4.84
N SER A 157 9.28 11.96 4.42
CA SER A 157 10.04 13.17 4.75
C SER A 157 9.06 14.29 5.11
N SER A 158 9.20 14.85 6.31
CA SER A 158 8.34 15.94 6.79
C SER A 158 8.41 17.15 5.88
N ARG A 159 9.60 17.43 5.29
CA ARG A 159 9.85 18.51 4.33
C ARG A 159 8.96 18.43 3.08
N VAL A 160 8.64 17.21 2.62
CA VAL A 160 7.72 16.97 1.49
C VAL A 160 6.30 17.30 1.90
N HIS A 161 5.86 16.78 3.06
CA HIS A 161 4.51 16.99 3.61
C HIS A 161 4.21 18.49 3.80
N ASP A 162 5.18 19.19 4.36
CA ASP A 162 5.18 20.63 4.60
C ASP A 162 5.15 21.44 3.30
N SER A 163 5.90 21.00 2.28
CA SER A 163 5.88 21.63 0.96
C SER A 163 4.52 21.49 0.30
N ALA A 164 4.02 20.26 0.24
CA ALA A 164 2.72 19.92 -0.34
C ALA A 164 1.58 20.67 0.37
N THR A 165 1.60 20.71 1.71
CA THR A 165 0.65 21.48 2.54
C THR A 165 0.68 22.98 2.20
N ARG A 166 1.87 23.60 2.16
CA ARG A 166 2.00 25.02 1.79
C ARG A 166 1.56 25.29 0.36
N ARG A 167 1.85 24.38 -0.57
CA ARG A 167 1.44 24.47 -1.99
C ARG A 167 -0.08 24.36 -2.13
N ALA A 168 -0.70 23.33 -1.56
CA ALA A 168 -2.15 23.12 -1.57
C ALA A 168 -2.91 24.32 -0.96
N ARG A 169 -2.44 24.86 0.17
CA ARG A 169 -3.02 26.07 0.79
C ARG A 169 -2.90 27.31 -0.10
N ARG A 170 -1.76 27.50 -0.81
CA ARG A 170 -1.61 28.60 -1.80
C ARG A 170 -2.58 28.49 -2.97
N HIS A 171 -2.89 27.27 -3.41
CA HIS A 171 -3.92 26.99 -4.42
C HIS A 171 -5.36 27.05 -3.87
N ARG A 172 -5.56 27.43 -2.60
CA ARG A 172 -6.87 27.57 -1.93
C ARG A 172 -7.73 26.31 -1.97
N LEU A 173 -7.10 25.13 -1.95
CA LEU A 173 -7.83 23.87 -1.75
C LEU A 173 -8.46 23.86 -0.35
N ASP A 174 -9.58 23.15 -0.22
CA ASP A 174 -10.25 22.96 1.07
C ASP A 174 -9.39 22.13 2.06
N PRO A 175 -9.70 22.14 3.37
CA PRO A 175 -8.87 21.46 4.36
C PRO A 175 -8.70 19.96 4.14
N GLU A 176 -9.69 19.26 3.59
CA GLU A 176 -9.62 17.82 3.34
C GLU A 176 -8.73 17.52 2.13
N ALA A 177 -8.88 18.27 1.04
CA ALA A 177 -8.01 18.18 -0.13
C ALA A 177 -6.56 18.61 0.18
N VAL A 178 -6.34 19.58 1.07
CA VAL A 178 -4.99 19.94 1.56
C VAL A 178 -4.32 18.76 2.26
N VAL A 179 -5.04 18.06 3.16
CA VAL A 179 -4.51 16.88 3.85
C VAL A 179 -4.27 15.75 2.84
N ALA A 180 -5.24 15.42 1.99
CA ALA A 180 -5.11 14.35 0.99
C ALA A 180 -3.93 14.57 0.03
N VAL A 181 -3.69 15.81 -0.43
CA VAL A 181 -2.52 16.16 -1.26
C VAL A 181 -1.21 16.07 -0.48
N ALA A 182 -1.20 16.48 0.79
CA ALA A 182 0.01 16.46 1.61
C ALA A 182 0.43 15.03 2.02
N GLU A 183 -0.53 14.14 2.30
CA GLU A 183 -0.28 12.73 2.53
C GLU A 183 0.16 12.03 1.22
N ALA A 184 -0.59 12.24 0.14
CA ALA A 184 -0.29 11.63 -1.17
C ALA A 184 1.08 12.03 -1.73
N ALA A 185 1.50 13.29 -1.55
CA ALA A 185 2.83 13.75 -1.97
C ALA A 185 3.96 13.04 -1.22
N THR A 186 3.84 12.92 0.11
CA THR A 186 4.83 12.21 0.94
C THR A 186 4.87 10.72 0.60
N VAL A 187 3.72 10.06 0.43
CA VAL A 187 3.65 8.65 0.00
C VAL A 187 4.26 8.46 -1.39
N ALA A 188 3.95 9.33 -2.36
CA ALA A 188 4.45 9.16 -3.73
C ALA A 188 5.96 9.44 -3.87
N VAL A 189 6.51 10.38 -3.09
CA VAL A 189 7.97 10.60 -3.02
C VAL A 189 8.66 9.42 -2.33
N ALA A 190 8.14 8.94 -1.20
CA ALA A 190 8.67 7.79 -0.49
C ALA A 190 8.67 6.51 -1.33
N LEU A 191 7.58 6.23 -2.05
CA LEU A 191 7.49 5.14 -3.01
C LEU A 191 8.56 5.24 -4.11
N ARG A 192 8.87 6.44 -4.56
CA ARG A 192 9.93 6.67 -5.55
C ARG A 192 11.32 6.45 -4.94
N HIS A 193 11.58 6.99 -3.75
CA HIS A 193 12.86 6.81 -3.05
C HIS A 193 13.17 5.33 -2.78
N ARG A 194 12.18 4.55 -2.28
CA ARG A 194 12.30 3.10 -2.12
C ARG A 194 12.61 2.39 -3.44
N ARG A 195 11.88 2.71 -4.52
CA ARG A 195 12.10 2.13 -5.86
C ARG A 195 13.45 2.52 -6.50
N THR A 196 14.05 3.64 -6.11
CA THR A 196 15.40 4.04 -6.55
C THR A 196 16.50 3.59 -5.58
N SER A 197 16.20 2.71 -4.62
CA SER A 197 17.11 2.23 -3.58
C SER A 197 17.84 3.34 -2.81
N LEU A 198 17.18 4.51 -2.65
CA LEU A 198 17.71 5.57 -1.80
C LEU A 198 17.60 5.16 -0.34
N PRO A 199 18.59 5.51 0.50
CA PRO A 199 18.53 5.21 1.93
C PRO A 199 17.30 5.88 2.56
N PRO A 200 16.71 5.28 3.62
CA PRO A 200 15.71 5.92 4.46
C PRO A 200 16.10 7.35 4.87
N ASP A 201 15.15 8.29 4.83
CA ASP A 201 15.35 9.64 5.33
C ASP A 201 15.22 9.58 6.87
N ALA A 202 16.35 9.71 7.58
CA ALA A 202 16.43 9.47 9.03
C ALA A 202 15.78 10.56 9.90
N GLY A 203 14.81 11.31 9.37
CA GLY A 203 14.02 12.29 10.11
C GLY A 203 12.72 11.69 10.67
N ASP A 204 12.19 12.28 11.73
CA ASP A 204 10.89 11.94 12.35
C ASP A 204 9.68 12.30 11.47
N ALA A 205 9.67 11.80 10.24
CA ALA A 205 8.61 11.98 9.27
C ALA A 205 7.44 11.02 9.53
N CYS A 206 6.92 11.04 10.76
CA CYS A 206 5.55 10.58 10.96
C CYS A 206 4.66 11.41 10.04
N LEU A 207 3.95 10.76 9.11
CA LEU A 207 2.83 11.39 8.42
C LEU A 207 1.90 11.97 9.48
N SER A 208 1.12 13.00 9.11
CA SER A 208 -0.16 13.21 9.78
C SER A 208 -1.18 12.13 9.40
N THR A 209 -0.81 10.84 9.56
CA THR A 209 -1.66 9.93 10.33
C THR A 209 -1.92 10.63 11.66
N THR A 210 -2.97 11.45 11.66
CA THR A 210 -3.60 11.95 12.87
C THR A 210 -3.79 10.78 13.82
N GLN A 211 -3.68 11.01 15.12
CA GLN A 211 -3.95 10.01 16.17
C GLN A 211 -5.45 9.63 16.26
N HIS A 212 -6.16 9.82 15.15
CA HIS A 212 -7.60 9.85 14.91
C HIS A 212 -7.92 9.22 13.54
N GLY A 213 -7.13 8.23 13.09
CA GLY A 213 -7.56 7.34 12.01
C GLY A 213 -8.94 6.78 12.35
N SER A 214 -9.88 6.86 11.40
CA SER A 214 -11.30 6.82 11.72
C SER A 214 -11.71 5.45 12.26
N PRO A 215 -12.46 5.36 13.38
CA PRO A 215 -12.86 4.08 13.97
C PRO A 215 -13.88 3.32 13.10
N ASP A 216 -14.46 3.97 12.07
CA ASP A 216 -15.35 3.35 11.10
C ASP A 216 -14.71 3.23 9.71
N VAL A 217 -14.70 2.02 9.17
CA VAL A 217 -14.23 1.70 7.80
C VAL A 217 -14.84 2.61 6.72
N PRO A 218 -16.14 2.99 6.74
CA PRO A 218 -16.70 3.91 5.75
C PRO A 218 -16.08 5.31 5.71
N SER A 219 -15.54 5.82 6.83
CA SER A 219 -14.85 7.11 6.88
C SER A 219 -13.37 6.99 6.53
N GLU A 220 -12.68 5.98 7.07
CA GLU A 220 -11.27 5.77 6.74
C GLU A 220 -11.07 5.40 5.26
N ALA A 221 -11.94 4.56 4.69
CA ALA A 221 -11.92 4.26 3.25
C ALA A 221 -12.17 5.50 2.38
N ARG A 222 -12.91 6.51 2.87
CA ARG A 222 -13.07 7.80 2.16
C ARG A 222 -11.80 8.64 2.22
N ARG A 223 -11.17 8.77 3.39
CA ARG A 223 -9.87 9.44 3.56
C ARG A 223 -8.82 8.81 2.64
N LEU A 224 -8.67 7.49 2.68
CA LEU A 224 -7.73 6.74 1.84
C LEU A 224 -8.08 6.84 0.35
N ALA A 225 -9.36 6.87 -0.03
CA ALA A 225 -9.77 7.13 -1.41
C ALA A 225 -9.46 8.56 -1.87
N HIS A 226 -9.57 9.57 -1.01
CA HIS A 226 -9.17 10.95 -1.32
C HIS A 226 -7.65 11.07 -1.47
N MET A 227 -6.85 10.42 -0.61
CA MET A 227 -5.40 10.31 -0.80
C MET A 227 -5.05 9.56 -2.10
N GLY A 228 -5.74 8.44 -2.39
CA GLY A 228 -5.56 7.68 -3.62
C GLY A 228 -5.87 8.47 -4.89
N HIS A 229 -6.96 9.26 -4.88
CA HIS A 229 -7.31 10.22 -5.94
C HIS A 229 -6.23 11.29 -6.10
N ALA A 230 -5.79 11.91 -5.00
CA ALA A 230 -4.73 12.91 -5.03
C ALA A 230 -3.39 12.35 -5.57
N LEU A 231 -3.04 11.11 -5.20
CA LEU A 231 -1.79 10.47 -5.64
C LEU A 231 -1.73 10.23 -7.15
N HIS A 232 -2.86 9.93 -7.78
CA HIS A 232 -2.96 9.64 -9.22
C HIS A 232 -3.24 10.89 -10.05
N ASP A 233 -4.15 11.74 -9.58
CA ASP A 233 -4.83 12.72 -10.42
C ASP A 233 -4.50 14.19 -10.02
N SER A 234 -3.68 14.44 -8.98
CA SER A 234 -3.30 15.80 -8.56
C SER A 234 -2.01 16.30 -9.21
N PRO A 235 -2.03 17.42 -9.97
CA PRO A 235 -0.81 18.02 -10.50
C PRO A 235 0.11 18.58 -9.40
N LEU A 236 -0.42 18.85 -8.20
CA LEU A 236 0.40 19.31 -7.07
C LEU A 236 1.29 18.19 -6.52
N VAL A 237 0.79 16.94 -6.51
CA VAL A 237 1.57 15.75 -6.14
C VAL A 237 2.64 15.47 -7.19
N ALA A 238 2.29 15.48 -8.48
CA ALA A 238 3.25 15.34 -9.57
C ALA A 238 4.39 16.37 -9.49
N ALA A 239 4.07 17.63 -9.16
CA ALA A 239 5.05 18.70 -9.00
C ALA A 239 5.86 18.64 -7.69
N GLU A 240 5.51 17.79 -6.71
CA GLU A 240 6.39 17.48 -5.57
C GLU A 240 7.27 16.25 -5.90
N ILE A 241 6.73 15.23 -6.58
CA ILE A 241 7.53 14.10 -7.11
C ILE A 241 8.69 14.62 -7.96
N ALA A 242 8.41 15.48 -8.94
CA ALA A 242 9.43 16.09 -9.82
C ALA A 242 10.40 17.05 -9.11
N ARG A 243 10.18 17.35 -7.82
CA ARG A 243 11.05 18.22 -7.00
C ARG A 243 11.94 17.43 -6.05
N TRP A 244 11.42 16.37 -5.44
CA TRP A 244 12.09 15.62 -4.36
C TRP A 244 12.67 14.27 -4.82
N VAL A 245 12.29 13.79 -5.99
CA VAL A 245 12.92 12.63 -6.63
C VAL A 245 13.95 13.16 -7.63
N PRO A 246 15.24 12.79 -7.51
CA PRO A 246 16.23 13.20 -8.50
C PRO A 246 15.84 12.65 -9.88
N VAL A 247 16.01 13.46 -10.93
CA VAL A 247 15.93 12.95 -12.29
C VAL A 247 17.10 12.00 -12.48
N VAL A 248 16.83 10.70 -12.37
CA VAL A 248 17.79 9.66 -12.77
C VAL A 248 17.85 9.67 -14.29
N THR A 249 18.62 10.62 -14.81
CA THR A 249 19.09 10.61 -16.18
C THR A 249 20.02 9.42 -16.31
N THR A 250 19.46 8.24 -16.60
CA THR A 250 20.24 7.11 -17.09
C THR A 250 21.09 7.64 -18.23
N PRO A 251 22.43 7.66 -18.12
CA PRO A 251 23.25 8.07 -19.24
C PRO A 251 22.89 7.12 -20.39
N ILE A 252 22.40 7.68 -21.50
CA ILE A 252 22.35 6.91 -22.73
C ILE A 252 23.80 6.54 -22.99
N THR A 253 24.15 5.27 -22.77
CA THR A 253 25.44 4.73 -23.15
C THR A 253 25.44 4.67 -24.66
N THR A 254 25.63 5.83 -25.27
CA THR A 254 25.86 6.03 -26.69
C THR A 254 27.12 5.27 -27.00
N ARG A 255 26.94 4.00 -27.36
CA ARG A 255 28.01 3.07 -27.68
C ARG A 255 28.73 3.68 -28.87
N ALA A 256 29.83 4.35 -28.59
CA ALA A 256 30.61 5.07 -29.59
C ALA A 256 31.19 4.04 -30.55
N SER A 257 30.46 3.79 -31.63
CA SER A 257 30.94 3.07 -32.80
C SER A 257 32.02 3.94 -33.44
N HIS A 258 33.22 3.90 -32.88
CA HIS A 258 34.41 4.47 -33.48
C HIS A 258 34.59 3.80 -34.84
N GLY A 259 34.23 4.52 -35.90
CA GLY A 259 34.34 4.06 -37.27
C GLY A 259 35.81 3.81 -37.59
N ARG A 260 36.21 2.54 -37.68
CA ARG A 260 37.58 2.16 -38.00
C ARG A 260 37.77 2.08 -39.52
N LEU A 261 37.77 3.25 -40.13
CA LEU A 261 38.36 3.51 -41.44
C LEU A 261 39.75 4.13 -41.18
N GLN A 262 40.86 3.71 -41.78
CA GLN A 262 41.11 2.70 -42.82
C GLN A 262 42.39 1.93 -42.44
N GLU A 263 42.70 0.84 -43.15
CA GLU A 263 43.95 0.77 -43.93
C GLU A 263 43.84 -0.33 -45.01
N PRO A 264 44.24 -0.07 -46.26
CA PRO A 264 44.38 -1.10 -47.29
C PRO A 264 45.76 -1.78 -47.16
N VAL A 265 45.82 -3.06 -47.50
CA VAL A 265 47.09 -3.79 -47.72
C VAL A 265 47.01 -4.43 -49.10
N ASP A 266 48.05 -4.24 -49.90
CA ASP A 266 48.08 -4.67 -51.30
C ASP A 266 48.10 -6.20 -51.47
N ASP A 267 47.58 -6.64 -52.62
CA ASP A 267 47.73 -8.00 -53.15
C ASP A 267 49.15 -8.18 -53.73
N LEU A 268 49.74 -9.38 -53.59
CA LEU A 268 50.51 -10.08 -54.66
C LEU A 268 51.18 -11.39 -54.18
N SER A 269 50.79 -12.50 -54.83
CA SER A 269 51.64 -13.65 -55.23
C SER A 269 52.27 -14.62 -54.20
N GLY A 270 52.02 -15.93 -54.37
CA GLY A 270 52.76 -17.02 -53.70
C GLY A 270 51.94 -18.29 -53.39
N SER A 271 51.26 -18.94 -54.36
CA SER A 271 51.82 -20.02 -55.21
C SER A 271 52.19 -21.34 -54.48
N VAL A 272 51.52 -22.45 -54.88
CA VAL A 272 51.95 -23.88 -54.77
C VAL A 272 52.05 -24.48 -53.34
N THR A 273 51.52 -25.66 -52.95
CA THR A 273 50.54 -26.69 -53.45
C THR A 273 49.92 -27.37 -52.17
N ARG A 274 49.30 -28.58 -52.06
CA ARG A 274 49.11 -29.80 -52.90
C ARG A 274 47.87 -30.61 -52.42
N SER A 275 47.66 -31.80 -53.00
CA SER A 275 46.46 -32.66 -52.88
C SER A 275 46.39 -33.61 -51.67
N GLY A 276 45.16 -33.97 -51.28
CA GLY A 276 44.75 -35.21 -50.59
C GLY A 276 43.35 -35.06 -49.97
N SER A 277 42.26 -35.74 -50.37
CA SER A 277 41.95 -37.19 -50.48
C SER A 277 41.86 -37.92 -49.13
N ALA A 278 40.81 -38.68 -48.76
CA ALA A 278 39.47 -38.92 -49.34
C ALA A 278 38.59 -39.70 -48.32
N SER A 279 37.29 -39.90 -48.61
CA SER A 279 36.32 -40.74 -47.86
C SER A 279 35.93 -40.21 -46.45
N ALA A 280 34.67 -40.26 -45.98
CA ALA A 280 33.68 -41.36 -45.85
C ALA A 280 34.13 -42.42 -44.81
N VAL A 281 33.29 -42.88 -43.89
CA VAL A 281 31.80 -42.83 -43.81
C VAL A 281 31.32 -42.02 -42.60
#